data_AF-A0A7S9LCU3-F1
#
_entry.id   AF-A0A7S9LCU3-F1
#
_cell.length_a   1.000
_cell.length_b   1.000
_cell.length_c   1.000
_cell.angle_alpha   90.00
_cell.angle_beta   90.00
_cell.angle_gamma   90.00
#
_symmetry.space_group_name_H-M   'P 1'
#
loop_
_entity.id
_entity.type
_entity.pdbx_description
1 polymer ?
#
loop_
_entity_poly.entity_id
_entity_poly.type
_entity_poly.pdbx_seq_one_letter_code
_entity_poly.pdbx_strand_id
1 'polypeptide(L)'
;MAHEFHSGDLRIRYTQNNDGRLCHHPKTPPRNSFAKHQKGGCRYPLLRYPLFAWLQDMYQPSLSNAPAWSHEGPEPSSFSLAYQPVFSIVADARAVVAFEALLRITNRGVTQGPADLVARAEADGSIVEIDRWVLNQVIVLLRSRPRLSVWINTSQLSIAHPTFVEDALQTLIFNQVIGRVSFEVTETADVDAQILTKRLEALRLQALTVMVDDVRDGYAKRSLISSDAVAGCKLSRESTRELMVCERTRAEVEHLVRLCRRLGKQVVLEGIETTDELALADHLGITLCQGYFLGVPASPSDLQHFSEMRP
;
A
#
# COMPACT_ATOMS: atom_id res chain seq x y z
N MET A 1 -12.78 -43.80 1.54
CA MET A 1 -14.04 -43.85 2.33
C MET A 1 -14.58 -42.43 2.48
N ALA A 2 -15.89 -42.24 2.62
CA ALA A 2 -16.46 -40.91 2.88
C ALA A 2 -16.46 -40.64 4.39
N HIS A 3 -15.94 -39.48 4.80
CA HIS A 3 -15.88 -39.04 6.19
C HIS A 3 -16.72 -37.77 6.36
N GLU A 4 -17.32 -37.59 7.54
CA GLU A 4 -18.26 -36.51 7.82
C GLU A 4 -17.85 -35.78 9.11
N PHE A 5 -17.48 -34.50 8.98
CA PHE A 5 -17.12 -33.65 10.11
C PHE A 5 -18.35 -32.86 10.58
N HIS A 6 -18.51 -32.77 11.90
CA HIS A 6 -19.64 -32.12 12.55
C HIS A 6 -19.14 -31.00 13.47
N SER A 7 -19.59 -29.77 13.24
CA SER A 7 -19.40 -28.64 14.16
C SER A 7 -20.62 -27.72 14.11
N GLY A 8 -21.42 -27.73 15.18
CA GLY A 8 -22.72 -27.05 15.22
C GLY A 8 -23.67 -27.55 14.13
N ASP A 9 -24.35 -26.64 13.45
CA ASP A 9 -25.27 -26.95 12.34
C ASP A 9 -24.55 -27.26 11.01
N LEU A 10 -23.21 -27.19 10.97
CA LEU A 10 -22.45 -27.50 9.76
C LEU A 10 -22.15 -29.00 9.66
N ARG A 11 -22.55 -29.58 8.53
CA ARG A 11 -22.16 -30.93 8.10
C ARG A 11 -21.32 -30.84 6.82
N ILE A 12 -20.08 -31.32 6.89
CA ILE A 12 -19.16 -31.32 5.75
C ILE A 12 -18.77 -32.77 5.44
N ARG A 13 -19.01 -33.22 4.20
CA ARG A 13 -18.56 -34.52 3.69
C ARG A 13 -17.34 -34.36 2.80
N TYR A 14 -16.38 -35.24 2.98
CA TYR A 14 -15.19 -35.31 2.14
C TYR A 14 -14.82 -36.75 1.83
N THR A 15 -14.09 -36.93 0.74
CA THR A 15 -13.50 -38.21 0.34
C THR A 15 -11.99 -38.08 0.37
N GLN A 16 -11.32 -39.07 0.96
CA GLN A 16 -9.87 -39.17 0.92
C GLN A 16 -9.48 -39.98 -0.32
N ASN A 17 -8.64 -39.42 -1.18
CA ASN A 17 -8.08 -40.13 -2.32
C ASN A 17 -6.86 -40.98 -1.90
N ASN A 18 -6.38 -41.84 -2.80
CA ASN A 18 -5.35 -42.85 -2.48
C ASN A 18 -3.99 -42.25 -2.07
N ASP A 19 -3.77 -40.95 -2.32
CA ASP A 19 -2.56 -40.21 -1.92
C ASP A 19 -2.73 -39.49 -0.57
N GLY A 20 -3.82 -39.76 0.15
CA GLY A 20 -4.11 -39.19 1.47
C GLY A 20 -4.70 -37.77 1.44
N ARG A 21 -4.92 -37.17 0.26
CA ARG A 21 -5.50 -35.82 0.12
C ARG A 21 -7.02 -35.86 0.25
N LEU A 22 -7.58 -34.85 0.91
CA LEU A 22 -9.01 -34.69 1.10
C LEU A 22 -9.61 -33.90 -0.06
N CYS A 23 -10.59 -34.47 -0.76
CA CYS A 23 -11.34 -33.79 -1.81
C CYS A 23 -12.76 -33.51 -1.32
N HIS A 24 -13.18 -32.25 -1.44
CA HIS A 24 -14.54 -31.80 -1.12
C HIS A 24 -15.38 -31.68 -2.40
N HIS A 25 -16.58 -32.26 -2.41
CA HIS A 25 -17.55 -32.07 -3.50
C HIS A 25 -18.55 -30.96 -3.12
N PRO A 26 -18.49 -29.76 -3.72
CA PRO A 26 -19.45 -28.72 -3.42
C PRO A 26 -20.83 -29.11 -3.96
N LYS A 27 -21.83 -29.26 -3.07
CA LYS A 27 -23.24 -29.19 -3.50
C LYS A 27 -23.56 -27.73 -3.77
N THR A 28 -24.15 -27.48 -4.93
CA THR A 28 -24.75 -26.22 -5.36
C THR A 28 -25.53 -25.53 -4.23
N PRO A 29 -25.45 -24.20 -4.07
CA PRO A 29 -26.20 -23.50 -3.05
C PRO A 29 -27.71 -23.61 -3.34
N PRO A 30 -28.57 -23.73 -2.32
CA PRO A 30 -30.01 -23.81 -2.53
C PRO A 30 -30.52 -22.48 -3.10
N ARG A 31 -31.27 -22.57 -4.20
CA ARG A 31 -32.13 -21.49 -4.70
C ARG A 31 -33.28 -21.25 -3.71
N ASN A 32 -33.63 -19.96 -3.55
CA ASN A 32 -34.79 -19.38 -2.85
C ASN A 32 -34.61 -18.97 -1.38
N SER A 33 -34.46 -17.66 -1.17
CA SER A 33 -35.26 -16.92 -0.19
C SER A 33 -35.45 -15.46 -0.66
N PHE A 34 -36.43 -15.26 -1.55
CA PHE A 34 -37.04 -13.95 -1.74
C PHE A 34 -37.92 -13.66 -0.52
N ALA A 35 -37.59 -12.61 0.23
CA ALA A 35 -38.55 -11.95 1.12
C ALA A 35 -38.49 -10.44 0.86
N LYS A 36 -39.58 -9.91 0.32
CA LYS A 36 -39.88 -8.47 0.24
C LYS A 36 -40.13 -7.95 1.66
N HIS A 37 -39.47 -6.87 2.07
CA HIS A 37 -40.14 -5.73 2.71
C HIS A 37 -39.27 -4.46 2.73
N GLN A 38 -39.93 -3.35 2.42
CA GLN A 38 -39.40 -1.98 2.30
C GLN A 38 -39.35 -1.29 3.67
N LYS A 39 -38.28 -0.54 3.94
CA LYS A 39 -38.25 0.93 4.14
C LYS A 39 -36.95 1.35 4.85
N GLY A 40 -36.15 2.18 4.17
CA GLY A 40 -35.22 3.16 4.74
C GLY A 40 -34.04 2.63 5.58
N GLY A 41 -32.86 2.56 4.96
CA GLY A 41 -31.58 2.41 5.67
C GLY A 41 -30.64 1.46 4.94
N CYS A 42 -29.61 2.01 4.30
CA CYS A 42 -28.57 1.22 3.64
C CYS A 42 -27.82 0.38 4.69
N ARG A 43 -27.93 -0.95 4.64
CA ARG A 43 -27.14 -1.90 5.43
C ARG A 43 -26.52 -2.91 4.48
N TYR A 44 -25.19 -2.86 4.31
CA TYR A 44 -24.43 -3.91 3.63
C TYR A 44 -24.35 -5.15 4.55
N PRO A 45 -24.64 -6.37 4.08
CA PRO A 45 -24.41 -7.57 4.86
C PRO A 45 -22.90 -7.85 4.94
N LEU A 46 -22.32 -7.72 6.12
CA LEU A 46 -21.00 -8.26 6.45
C LEU A 46 -21.08 -9.78 6.48
N LEU A 47 -20.78 -10.43 5.36
CA LEU A 47 -20.47 -11.86 5.33
C LEU A 47 -19.09 -12.08 5.94
N ARG A 48 -19.04 -12.30 7.26
CA ARG A 48 -17.86 -12.89 7.93
C ARG A 48 -17.81 -14.38 7.60
N TYR A 49 -17.31 -14.72 6.41
CA TYR A 49 -16.73 -16.05 6.21
C TYR A 49 -15.36 -16.07 6.89
N PRO A 50 -14.99 -17.13 7.64
CA PRO A 50 -13.62 -17.30 8.09
C PRO A 50 -12.78 -17.71 6.87
N LEU A 51 -12.40 -16.72 6.06
CA LEU A 51 -11.47 -16.82 4.91
C LEU A 51 -10.16 -17.54 5.30
N PHE A 52 -9.83 -17.48 6.59
CA PHE A 52 -8.63 -18.02 7.20
C PHE A 52 -8.45 -19.54 7.04
N ALA A 53 -9.54 -20.33 7.16
CA ALA A 53 -9.45 -21.78 7.05
C ALA A 53 -9.32 -22.25 5.59
N TRP A 54 -9.85 -21.48 4.63
CA TRP A 54 -9.79 -21.81 3.21
C TRP A 54 -8.43 -21.46 2.58
N LEU A 55 -7.79 -20.37 3.03
CA LEU A 55 -6.48 -19.96 2.54
C LEU A 55 -5.34 -20.87 2.99
N GLN A 56 -5.44 -21.50 4.17
CA GLN A 56 -4.39 -22.39 4.69
C GLN A 56 -4.24 -23.68 3.87
N ASP A 57 -5.33 -24.22 3.33
CA ASP A 57 -5.30 -25.49 2.58
C ASP A 57 -4.91 -25.32 1.10
N MET A 58 -5.02 -24.12 0.52
CA MET A 58 -4.68 -23.85 -0.88
C MET A 58 -3.30 -23.20 -1.08
N TYR A 59 -2.74 -22.54 -0.06
CA TYR A 59 -1.51 -21.77 -0.24
C TYR A 59 -0.26 -22.67 -0.14
N GLN A 60 0.29 -23.03 -1.31
CA GLN A 60 1.69 -23.45 -1.41
C GLN A 60 2.54 -22.23 -1.78
N PRO A 61 3.43 -21.75 -0.90
CA PRO A 61 4.32 -20.65 -1.24
C PRO A 61 5.33 -21.15 -2.29
N SER A 62 5.18 -20.74 -3.55
CA SER A 62 6.24 -20.90 -4.54
C SER A 62 7.33 -19.87 -4.27
N LEU A 63 8.16 -20.13 -3.27
CA LEU A 63 9.38 -19.36 -2.96
C LEU A 63 10.51 -19.59 -3.98
N SER A 64 10.26 -20.31 -5.08
CA SER A 64 11.30 -20.81 -5.98
C SER A 64 11.37 -20.16 -7.36
N ASN A 65 10.48 -19.23 -7.71
CA ASN A 65 10.52 -18.58 -9.02
C ASN A 65 10.92 -17.12 -8.84
N ALA A 66 12.22 -16.86 -8.75
CA ALA A 66 12.72 -15.55 -9.15
C ALA A 66 12.27 -15.36 -10.62
N PRO A 67 11.58 -14.27 -10.97
CA PRO A 67 11.14 -14.05 -12.34
C PRO A 67 12.37 -14.06 -13.26
N ALA A 68 12.23 -14.65 -14.45
CA ALA A 68 13.25 -14.57 -15.48
C ALA A 68 13.25 -13.14 -16.04
N TRP A 69 14.18 -12.31 -15.57
CA TRP A 69 14.36 -10.95 -16.06
C TRP A 69 14.83 -11.00 -17.51
N SER A 70 14.09 -10.37 -18.42
CA SER A 70 14.57 -10.16 -19.79
C SER A 70 15.79 -9.23 -19.75
N HIS A 71 16.88 -9.72 -20.33
CA HIS A 71 18.22 -9.16 -20.30
C HIS A 71 18.27 -7.69 -20.76
N GLU A 72 18.47 -6.77 -19.80
CA GLU A 72 19.09 -5.43 -19.95
C GLU A 72 18.98 -4.60 -18.65
N GLY A 73 18.14 -5.01 -17.69
CA GLY A 73 18.00 -4.38 -16.37
C GLY A 73 18.94 -4.92 -15.27
N PRO A 74 19.16 -4.15 -14.19
CA PRO A 74 19.85 -4.63 -12.99
C PRO A 74 19.15 -5.88 -12.40
N GLU A 75 19.91 -6.96 -12.22
CA GLU A 75 19.44 -8.21 -11.60
C GLU A 75 18.93 -7.98 -10.17
N PRO A 76 17.96 -8.77 -9.64
CA PRO A 76 17.45 -8.64 -8.27
C PRO A 76 18.51 -8.61 -7.17
N SER A 77 19.68 -9.21 -7.43
CA SER A 77 20.84 -9.19 -6.54
C SER A 77 21.41 -7.79 -6.28
N SER A 78 21.04 -6.80 -7.11
CA SER A 78 21.43 -5.40 -6.97
C SER A 78 20.39 -4.53 -6.24
N PHE A 79 19.21 -5.09 -5.91
CA PHE A 79 18.14 -4.36 -5.25
C PHE A 79 18.29 -4.39 -3.74
N SER A 80 17.97 -3.26 -3.13
CA SER A 80 17.86 -3.12 -1.68
C SER A 80 16.77 -2.11 -1.34
N LEU A 81 16.33 -2.10 -0.08
CA LEU A 81 15.38 -1.12 0.43
C LEU A 81 16.07 -0.23 1.46
N ALA A 82 15.93 1.07 1.27
CA ALA A 82 16.13 2.06 2.32
C ALA A 82 14.76 2.45 2.89
N TYR A 83 14.72 2.94 4.11
CA TYR A 83 13.49 3.27 4.83
C TYR A 83 13.58 4.69 5.35
N GLN A 84 12.68 5.57 4.91
CA GLN A 84 12.67 6.96 5.36
C GLN A 84 11.50 7.20 6.32
N PRO A 85 11.74 7.78 7.51
CA PRO A 85 10.68 8.01 8.47
C PRO A 85 9.69 9.08 8.00
N VAL A 86 8.41 8.80 8.21
CA VAL A 86 7.31 9.77 8.11
C VAL A 86 6.92 10.17 9.52
N PHE A 87 6.96 11.46 9.80
CA PHE A 87 6.69 12.02 11.12
C PHE A 87 5.28 12.59 11.20
N SER A 88 4.61 12.33 12.32
CA SER A 88 3.58 13.22 12.81
C SER A 88 4.23 14.38 13.56
N ILE A 89 3.78 15.59 13.24
CA ILE A 89 4.27 16.85 13.83
C ILE A 89 3.20 17.53 14.70
N VAL A 90 2.25 16.74 15.21
CA VAL A 90 1.18 17.26 16.07
C VAL A 90 1.74 17.58 17.47
N ALA A 91 1.70 18.85 17.85
CA ALA A 91 2.14 19.37 19.16
C ALA A 91 3.62 19.03 19.50
N ASP A 92 4.01 19.19 20.78
CA ASP A 92 5.39 19.03 21.30
C ASP A 92 5.97 17.61 21.16
N ALA A 93 5.27 16.67 20.49
CA ALA A 93 5.68 15.29 20.32
C ALA A 93 5.83 14.95 18.84
N ARG A 94 7.06 15.10 18.32
CA ARG A 94 7.42 14.54 17.01
C ARG A 94 7.50 13.03 17.13
N ALA A 95 6.73 12.35 16.30
CA ALA A 95 6.61 10.90 16.37
C ALA A 95 6.68 10.24 15.00
N VAL A 96 7.48 9.20 14.84
CA VAL A 96 7.52 8.41 13.61
C VAL A 96 6.27 7.53 13.52
N VAL A 97 5.42 7.79 12.53
CA VAL A 97 4.17 7.05 12.30
C VAL A 97 4.34 5.88 11.34
N ALA A 98 5.25 6.00 10.39
CA ALA A 98 5.56 4.98 9.39
C ALA A 98 6.97 5.19 8.82
N PHE A 99 7.43 4.22 8.03
CA PHE A 99 8.59 4.39 7.15
C PHE A 99 8.17 4.15 5.72
N GLU A 100 8.60 5.01 4.80
CA GLU A 100 8.48 4.72 3.38
C GLU A 100 9.62 3.80 2.94
N ALA A 101 9.30 2.67 2.31
CA ALA A 101 10.25 1.78 1.69
C ALA A 101 10.63 2.31 0.30
N LEU A 102 11.90 2.66 0.17
CA LEU A 102 12.47 3.28 -1.01
C LEU A 102 13.41 2.29 -1.69
N LEU A 103 13.08 1.90 -2.94
CA LEU A 103 13.92 1.04 -3.74
C LEU A 103 15.28 1.70 -4.00
N ARG A 104 16.35 0.91 -3.88
CA ARG A 104 17.73 1.31 -4.10
C ARG A 104 18.40 0.29 -4.98
N ILE A 105 19.14 0.79 -5.98
CA ILE A 105 19.86 -0.04 -6.95
C ILE A 105 21.33 0.19 -6.74
N THR A 106 22.08 -0.88 -6.52
CA THR A 106 23.54 -0.81 -6.38
C THR A 106 24.19 -1.41 -7.62
N ASN A 107 24.84 -0.56 -8.42
CA ASN A 107 25.58 -0.98 -9.59
C ASN A 107 27.05 -0.57 -9.47
N ARG A 108 27.97 -1.53 -9.58
CA ARG A 108 29.43 -1.33 -9.47
C ARG A 108 29.84 -0.54 -8.21
N GLY A 109 29.17 -0.81 -7.08
CA GLY A 109 29.43 -0.16 -5.80
C GLY A 109 28.79 1.22 -5.63
N VAL A 110 28.04 1.73 -6.62
CA VAL A 110 27.31 2.99 -6.52
C VAL A 110 25.82 2.72 -6.31
N THR A 111 25.27 3.23 -5.22
CA THR A 111 23.84 3.13 -4.90
C THR A 111 23.08 4.37 -5.39
N GLN A 112 22.00 4.16 -6.14
CA GLN A 112 21.19 5.22 -6.73
C GLN A 112 19.69 5.00 -6.51
N GLY A 113 18.89 6.04 -6.75
CA GLY A 113 17.43 5.98 -6.77
C GLY A 113 16.90 5.18 -7.95
N PRO A 114 15.61 4.79 -7.93
CA PRO A 114 15.08 3.80 -8.86
C PRO A 114 14.48 4.39 -10.14
N ALA A 115 14.52 5.70 -10.34
CA ALA A 115 13.77 6.40 -11.39
C ALA A 115 13.93 5.78 -12.80
N ASP A 116 15.17 5.60 -13.25
CA ASP A 116 15.45 5.02 -14.58
C ASP A 116 14.99 3.55 -14.70
N LEU A 117 15.09 2.78 -13.62
CA LEU A 117 14.61 1.39 -13.59
C LEU A 117 13.09 1.34 -13.63
N VAL A 118 12.41 2.16 -12.82
CA VAL A 118 10.95 2.22 -12.75
C VAL A 118 10.40 2.60 -14.11
N ALA A 119 10.94 3.64 -14.76
CA ALA A 119 10.49 4.05 -16.09
C ALA A 119 10.62 2.93 -17.15
N ARG A 120 11.73 2.17 -17.15
CA ARG A 120 11.89 1.02 -18.04
C ARG A 120 10.93 -0.11 -17.69
N ALA A 121 10.78 -0.41 -16.40
CA ALA A 121 9.95 -1.49 -15.91
C ALA A 121 8.45 -1.22 -16.14
N GLU A 122 8.03 0.05 -16.12
CA GLU A 122 6.68 0.44 -16.52
C GLU A 122 6.47 0.28 -18.03
N ALA A 123 7.48 0.61 -18.84
CA ALA A 123 7.41 0.49 -20.30
C ALA A 123 7.34 -0.97 -20.78
N ASP A 124 7.99 -1.91 -20.10
CA ASP A 124 8.00 -3.34 -20.46
C ASP A 124 7.05 -4.21 -19.60
N GLY A 125 6.40 -3.62 -18.59
CA GLY A 125 5.48 -4.29 -17.68
C GLY A 125 6.14 -5.07 -16.53
N SER A 126 7.46 -5.12 -16.45
CA SER A 126 8.19 -5.78 -15.36
C SER A 126 8.05 -5.08 -14.00
N ILE A 127 7.46 -3.87 -13.95
CA ILE A 127 7.18 -3.14 -12.71
C ILE A 127 6.32 -3.95 -11.72
N VAL A 128 5.43 -4.80 -12.24
CA VAL A 128 4.57 -5.66 -11.40
C VAL A 128 5.40 -6.64 -10.57
N GLU A 129 6.48 -7.17 -11.15
CA GLU A 129 7.41 -8.07 -10.45
C GLU A 129 8.28 -7.33 -9.44
N ILE A 130 8.68 -6.08 -9.76
CA ILE A 130 9.40 -5.21 -8.81
C ILE A 130 8.52 -4.92 -7.59
N ASP A 131 7.27 -4.51 -7.80
CA ASP A 131 6.35 -4.18 -6.70
C ASP A 131 6.04 -5.41 -5.83
N ARG A 132 5.91 -6.60 -6.43
CA ARG A 132 5.82 -7.88 -5.70
C ARG A 132 7.07 -8.14 -4.85
N TRP A 133 8.25 -7.92 -5.42
CA TRP A 133 9.51 -8.09 -4.71
C TRP A 133 9.60 -7.12 -3.51
N VAL A 134 9.28 -5.84 -3.72
CA VAL A 134 9.26 -4.82 -2.66
C VAL A 134 8.31 -5.22 -1.53
N LEU A 135 7.08 -5.61 -1.86
CA LEU A 135 6.10 -6.08 -0.89
C LEU A 135 6.65 -7.24 -0.06
N ASN A 136 7.24 -8.25 -0.71
CA ASN A 136 7.81 -9.40 -0.02
C ASN A 136 8.96 -9.01 0.94
N GLN A 137 9.85 -8.10 0.53
CA GLN A 137 10.92 -7.62 1.41
C GLN A 137 10.38 -6.87 2.63
N VAL A 138 9.35 -6.05 2.44
CA VAL A 138 8.67 -5.35 3.54
C VAL A 138 7.99 -6.32 4.49
N ILE A 139 7.35 -7.37 3.97
CA ILE A 139 6.75 -8.41 4.81
C ILE A 139 7.83 -9.11 5.67
N VAL A 140 8.98 -9.44 5.09
CA VAL A 140 10.11 -10.02 5.82
C VAL A 140 10.58 -9.07 6.95
N LEU A 141 10.71 -7.77 6.66
CA LEU A 141 11.06 -6.76 7.66
C LEU A 141 10.04 -6.70 8.82
N LEU A 142 8.76 -6.72 8.50
CA LEU A 142 7.66 -6.54 9.45
C LEU A 142 7.43 -7.76 10.36
N ARG A 143 7.87 -8.96 9.96
CA ARG A 143 7.79 -10.17 10.79
C ARG A 143 8.60 -10.04 12.09
N SER A 144 9.77 -9.41 12.03
CA SER A 144 10.63 -9.21 13.22
C SER A 144 10.43 -7.85 13.89
N ARG A 145 9.59 -6.97 13.33
CA ARG A 145 9.38 -5.59 13.81
C ARG A 145 7.88 -5.31 14.01
N PRO A 146 7.26 -5.84 15.09
CA PRO A 146 5.81 -5.84 15.27
C PRO A 146 5.19 -4.44 15.36
N ARG A 147 5.98 -3.45 15.77
CA ARG A 147 5.51 -2.08 15.96
C ARG A 147 5.65 -1.21 14.70
N LEU A 148 6.38 -1.65 13.68
CA LEU A 148 6.61 -0.83 12.49
C LEU A 148 5.43 -0.87 11.53
N SER A 149 5.16 0.28 10.91
CA SER A 149 4.31 0.43 9.75
C SER A 149 5.17 0.90 8.59
N VAL A 150 4.91 0.38 7.39
CA VAL A 150 5.69 0.68 6.19
C VAL A 150 4.77 1.09 5.05
N TRP A 151 5.12 2.17 4.39
CA TRP A 151 4.48 2.61 3.14
C TRP A 151 5.34 2.14 1.97
N ILE A 152 4.73 1.64 0.91
CA ILE A 152 5.46 1.15 -0.27
C ILE A 152 4.95 1.85 -1.51
N ASN A 153 5.89 2.29 -2.34
CA ASN A 153 5.60 2.75 -3.70
C ASN A 153 5.01 1.60 -4.51
N THR A 154 3.98 1.87 -5.30
CA THR A 154 3.29 0.88 -6.14
C THR A 154 2.78 1.55 -7.41
N SER A 155 3.21 1.04 -8.57
CA SER A 155 2.77 1.60 -9.85
C SER A 155 1.28 1.35 -10.09
N GLN A 156 0.62 2.28 -10.79
CA GLN A 156 -0.75 2.07 -11.28
C GLN A 156 -0.87 0.83 -12.18
N LEU A 157 0.18 0.48 -12.93
CA LEU A 157 0.20 -0.75 -13.73
C LEU A 157 0.04 -1.99 -12.85
N SER A 158 0.71 -2.01 -11.69
CA SER A 158 0.59 -3.07 -10.70
C SER A 158 -0.82 -3.11 -10.12
N ILE A 159 -1.38 -1.97 -9.71
CA ILE A 159 -2.76 -1.93 -9.19
C ILE A 159 -3.79 -2.41 -10.23
N ALA A 160 -3.58 -2.06 -11.50
CA ALA A 160 -4.45 -2.46 -12.61
C ALA A 160 -4.25 -3.93 -13.03
N HIS A 161 -3.09 -4.51 -12.73
CA HIS A 161 -2.74 -5.86 -13.12
C HIS A 161 -3.78 -6.88 -12.57
N PRO A 162 -4.25 -7.85 -13.39
CA PRO A 162 -5.38 -8.70 -13.04
C PRO A 162 -5.29 -9.42 -11.69
N THR A 163 -4.08 -9.83 -11.29
CA THR A 163 -3.84 -10.66 -10.09
C THR A 163 -3.16 -9.91 -8.95
N PHE A 164 -2.49 -8.77 -9.19
CA PHE A 164 -1.59 -8.17 -8.20
C PHE A 164 -2.30 -7.80 -6.89
N VAL A 165 -3.46 -7.13 -6.98
CA VAL A 165 -4.24 -6.74 -5.79
C VAL A 165 -4.68 -7.95 -4.96
N GLU A 166 -5.10 -9.03 -5.63
CA GLU A 166 -5.51 -10.26 -4.95
C GLU A 166 -4.30 -10.94 -4.29
N ASP A 167 -3.19 -11.08 -5.02
CA ASP A 167 -1.94 -11.65 -4.52
C ASP A 167 -1.41 -10.87 -3.30
N ALA A 168 -1.43 -9.54 -3.38
CA ALA A 168 -0.97 -8.65 -2.32
C ALA A 168 -1.84 -8.79 -1.05
N LEU A 169 -3.16 -8.77 -1.21
CA LEU A 169 -4.10 -8.96 -0.10
C LEU A 169 -3.90 -10.31 0.58
N GLN A 170 -3.86 -11.39 -0.20
CA GLN A 170 -3.64 -12.74 0.33
C GLN A 170 -2.33 -12.82 1.12
N THR A 171 -1.24 -12.28 0.55
CA THR A 171 0.09 -12.31 1.18
C THR A 171 0.11 -11.49 2.47
N LEU A 172 -0.49 -10.30 2.48
CA LEU A 172 -0.56 -9.41 3.65
C LEU A 172 -1.41 -10.00 4.79
N ILE A 173 -2.53 -10.65 4.45
CA ILE A 173 -3.41 -11.32 5.42
C ILE A 173 -2.72 -12.54 6.02
N PHE A 174 -2.14 -13.39 5.17
CA PHE A 174 -1.42 -14.60 5.60
C PHE A 174 -0.30 -14.25 6.59
N ASN A 175 0.41 -13.16 6.33
CA ASN A 175 1.51 -12.69 7.18
C ASN A 175 1.08 -11.79 8.35
N GLN A 176 -0.22 -11.52 8.52
CA GLN A 176 -0.77 -10.69 9.60
C GLN A 176 -0.13 -9.29 9.67
N VAL A 177 0.05 -8.66 8.51
CA VAL A 177 0.69 -7.34 8.35
C VAL A 177 -0.19 -6.33 7.61
N ILE A 178 -1.42 -6.71 7.22
CA ILE A 178 -2.30 -5.86 6.40
C ILE A 178 -2.51 -4.45 6.98
N GLY A 179 -2.72 -4.31 8.28
CA GLY A 179 -2.86 -2.99 8.94
C GLY A 179 -1.55 -2.24 9.19
N ARG A 180 -0.42 -2.78 8.73
CA ARG A 180 0.94 -2.21 8.89
C ARG A 180 1.58 -1.87 7.55
N VAL A 181 0.88 -2.09 6.43
CA VAL A 181 1.34 -1.74 5.09
C VAL A 181 0.37 -0.74 4.47
N SER A 182 0.91 0.27 3.80
CA SER A 182 0.13 1.19 2.98
C SER A 182 0.75 1.29 1.59
N PHE A 183 -0.07 1.48 0.57
CA PHE A 183 0.40 1.70 -0.80
C PHE A 183 0.44 3.18 -1.12
N GLU A 184 1.50 3.60 -1.80
CA GLU A 184 1.68 4.92 -2.38
C GLU A 184 1.65 4.76 -3.88
N VAL A 185 0.65 5.35 -4.52
CA VAL A 185 0.38 5.12 -5.93
C VAL A 185 0.77 6.34 -6.74
N THR A 186 1.68 6.15 -7.70
CA THR A 186 2.14 7.16 -8.66
C THR A 186 1.28 7.11 -9.93
N GLU A 187 0.98 8.27 -10.53
CA GLU A 187 0.17 8.36 -11.76
C GLU A 187 0.99 8.34 -13.05
N THR A 188 2.15 7.68 -13.05
CA THR A 188 3.07 7.68 -14.21
C THR A 188 2.57 6.83 -15.38
N ALA A 189 1.53 6.03 -15.19
CA ALA A 189 1.04 5.09 -16.19
C ALA A 189 -0.37 5.45 -16.71
N ASP A 190 -0.57 5.33 -18.02
CA ASP A 190 -1.87 5.49 -18.65
C ASP A 190 -2.72 4.23 -18.45
N VAL A 191 -3.59 4.26 -17.44
CA VAL A 191 -4.44 3.14 -17.03
C VAL A 191 -5.91 3.56 -17.09
N ASP A 192 -6.78 2.64 -17.50
CA ASP A 192 -8.23 2.84 -17.42
C ASP A 192 -8.67 3.21 -15.99
N ALA A 193 -9.21 4.43 -15.85
CA ALA A 193 -9.59 5.01 -14.57
C ALA A 193 -10.67 4.20 -13.84
N GLN A 194 -11.57 3.51 -14.55
CA GLN A 194 -12.61 2.69 -13.93
C GLN A 194 -12.01 1.41 -13.34
N ILE A 195 -11.07 0.78 -14.06
CA ILE A 195 -10.33 -0.39 -13.57
C ILE A 195 -9.52 0.02 -12.34
N LEU A 196 -8.75 1.10 -12.41
CA LEU A 196 -7.93 1.58 -11.31
C LEU A 196 -8.79 1.85 -10.07
N THR A 197 -9.87 2.63 -10.22
CA THR A 197 -10.77 2.97 -9.10
C THR A 197 -11.34 1.71 -8.44
N LYS A 198 -11.83 0.75 -9.23
CA LYS A 198 -12.38 -0.51 -8.70
C LYS A 198 -11.34 -1.32 -7.93
N ARG A 199 -10.09 -1.32 -8.37
CA ARG A 199 -8.98 -2.03 -7.71
C ARG A 199 -8.56 -1.36 -6.41
N LEU A 200 -8.51 -0.02 -6.40
CA LEU A 200 -8.26 0.77 -5.19
C LEU A 200 -9.39 0.60 -4.16
N GLU A 201 -10.64 0.57 -4.59
CA GLU A 201 -11.78 0.28 -3.71
C GLU A 201 -11.67 -1.11 -3.08
N ALA A 202 -11.23 -2.13 -3.83
CA ALA A 202 -11.03 -3.47 -3.31
C ALA A 202 -9.98 -3.50 -2.19
N LEU A 203 -8.88 -2.76 -2.34
CA LEU A 203 -7.85 -2.59 -1.30
C LEU A 203 -8.43 -1.92 -0.04
N ARG A 204 -9.14 -0.80 -0.23
CA ARG A 204 -9.77 -0.06 0.86
C ARG A 204 -10.78 -0.91 1.63
N LEU A 205 -11.60 -1.71 0.94
CA LEU A 205 -12.60 -2.59 1.57
C LEU A 205 -11.95 -3.66 2.47
N GLN A 206 -10.67 -3.97 2.26
CA GLN A 206 -9.86 -4.84 3.12
C GLN A 206 -9.06 -4.05 4.18
N ALA A 207 -9.41 -2.78 4.39
CA ALA A 207 -8.75 -1.87 5.33
C ALA A 207 -7.27 -1.57 5.01
N LEU A 208 -6.85 -1.70 3.74
CA LEU A 208 -5.56 -1.17 3.29
C LEU A 208 -5.66 0.32 3.01
N THR A 209 -4.67 1.06 3.52
CA THR A 209 -4.50 2.48 3.25
C THR A 209 -3.78 2.66 1.91
N VAL A 210 -4.34 3.52 1.06
CA VAL A 210 -3.69 3.96 -0.19
C VAL A 210 -3.52 5.47 -0.19
N MET A 211 -2.33 5.96 -0.49
CA MET A 211 -1.99 7.36 -0.65
C MET A 211 -1.70 7.65 -2.12
N VAL A 212 -2.09 8.82 -2.58
CA VAL A 212 -1.67 9.34 -3.90
C VAL A 212 -0.32 10.00 -3.74
N ASP A 213 0.68 9.53 -4.47
CA ASP A 213 2.05 10.04 -4.34
C ASP A 213 2.35 11.16 -5.35
N ASP A 214 3.42 11.93 -5.12
CA ASP A 214 3.99 12.92 -6.04
C ASP A 214 2.99 13.99 -6.55
N VAL A 215 2.13 14.53 -5.68
CA VAL A 215 1.23 15.63 -6.08
C VAL A 215 2.04 16.92 -6.22
N ARG A 216 2.18 17.44 -7.44
CA ARG A 216 2.94 18.67 -7.74
C ARG A 216 2.12 19.96 -7.59
N ASP A 217 0.91 19.98 -8.15
CA ASP A 217 0.16 21.23 -8.42
C ASP A 217 -1.37 21.07 -8.31
N GLY A 218 -1.85 20.13 -7.47
CA GLY A 218 -3.24 20.03 -7.00
C GLY A 218 -4.34 19.70 -8.06
N TYR A 219 -4.04 19.85 -9.35
CA TYR A 219 -5.01 19.65 -10.44
C TYR A 219 -4.99 18.24 -11.00
N ALA A 220 -3.81 17.67 -11.27
CA ALA A 220 -3.68 16.41 -12.00
C ALA A 220 -4.35 15.21 -11.29
N LYS A 221 -4.43 15.25 -9.94
CA LYS A 221 -4.81 14.08 -9.12
C LYS A 221 -6.12 14.26 -8.36
N ARG A 222 -6.91 15.29 -8.67
CA ARG A 222 -8.04 15.72 -7.83
C ARG A 222 -9.22 14.75 -7.86
N SER A 223 -9.48 14.10 -8.99
CA SER A 223 -10.53 13.06 -9.11
C SER A 223 -10.23 11.88 -8.19
N LEU A 224 -8.98 11.41 -8.20
CA LEU A 224 -8.54 10.30 -7.36
C LEU A 224 -8.54 10.69 -5.88
N ILE A 225 -8.00 11.87 -5.53
CA ILE A 225 -8.01 12.39 -4.16
C ILE A 225 -9.44 12.56 -3.64
N SER A 226 -10.39 12.98 -4.49
CA SER A 226 -11.79 13.17 -4.09
C SER A 226 -12.55 11.84 -3.95
N SER A 227 -12.05 10.74 -4.52
CA SER A 227 -12.68 9.42 -4.40
C SER A 227 -12.50 8.84 -2.99
N ASP A 228 -13.44 8.03 -2.51
CA ASP A 228 -13.26 7.35 -1.22
C ASP A 228 -12.16 6.27 -1.26
N ALA A 229 -11.67 5.90 -2.44
CA ALA A 229 -10.73 4.80 -2.65
C ALA A 229 -9.32 5.05 -2.07
N VAL A 230 -8.96 6.30 -1.79
CA VAL A 230 -7.66 6.70 -1.23
C VAL A 230 -7.82 7.42 0.11
N ALA A 231 -6.83 7.29 0.98
CA ALA A 231 -6.80 7.90 2.31
C ALA A 231 -6.25 9.33 2.31
N GLY A 232 -5.55 9.74 1.24
CA GLY A 232 -4.87 11.02 1.21
C GLY A 232 -3.89 11.16 0.08
N CYS A 233 -3.02 12.15 0.20
CA CYS A 233 -1.95 12.39 -0.76
C CYS A 233 -0.65 12.84 -0.11
N LYS A 234 0.45 12.70 -0.86
CA LYS A 234 1.77 13.23 -0.55
C LYS A 234 2.07 14.35 -1.55
N LEU A 235 2.47 15.51 -1.03
CA LEU A 235 2.91 16.68 -1.80
C LEU A 235 4.40 16.54 -2.05
N SER A 236 4.83 16.61 -3.31
CA SER A 236 6.21 16.32 -3.67
C SER A 236 7.19 17.36 -3.10
N ARG A 237 8.48 17.01 -3.05
CA ARG A 237 9.55 17.94 -2.65
C ARG A 237 9.56 19.21 -3.50
N GLU A 238 9.24 19.13 -4.78
CA GLU A 238 9.14 20.30 -5.65
C GLU A 238 7.99 21.21 -5.25
N SER A 239 6.81 20.67 -4.89
CA SER A 239 5.72 21.46 -4.32
C SER A 239 6.16 22.19 -3.06
N THR A 240 6.84 21.49 -2.14
CA THR A 240 7.36 22.09 -0.91
C THR A 240 8.26 23.29 -1.19
N ARG A 241 9.16 23.17 -2.16
CA ARG A 241 10.04 24.28 -2.58
C ARG A 241 9.27 25.43 -3.21
N GLU A 242 8.31 25.15 -4.08
CA GLU A 242 7.49 26.17 -4.72
C GLU A 242 6.59 26.92 -3.73
N LEU A 243 6.08 26.23 -2.70
CA LEU A 243 5.25 26.82 -1.66
C LEU A 243 5.94 27.95 -0.88
N MET A 244 7.26 27.91 -0.80
CA MET A 244 8.07 28.94 -0.14
C MET A 244 8.12 30.25 -0.94
N VAL A 245 8.02 30.18 -2.27
CA VAL A 245 8.33 31.31 -3.16
C VAL A 245 7.17 31.74 -4.08
N CYS A 246 6.14 30.90 -4.25
CA CYS A 246 5.04 31.14 -5.19
C CYS A 246 3.69 31.24 -4.47
N GLU A 247 3.10 32.44 -4.44
CA GLU A 247 1.78 32.67 -3.83
C GLU A 247 0.66 31.87 -4.50
N ARG A 248 0.75 31.66 -5.82
CA ARG A 248 -0.23 30.85 -6.55
C ARG A 248 -0.21 29.39 -6.09
N THR A 249 0.97 28.77 -6.06
CA THR A 249 1.14 27.39 -5.58
C THR A 249 0.66 27.27 -4.14
N ARG A 250 0.92 28.28 -3.29
CA ARG A 250 0.40 28.34 -1.92
C ARG A 250 -1.12 28.33 -1.85
N ALA A 251 -1.80 29.18 -2.63
CA ALA A 251 -3.26 29.21 -2.66
C ALA A 251 -3.86 27.88 -3.16
N GLU A 252 -3.23 27.24 -4.15
CA GLU A 252 -3.64 25.95 -4.70
C GLU A 252 -3.48 24.81 -3.67
N VAL A 253 -2.34 24.73 -2.98
CA VAL A 253 -2.11 23.73 -1.93
C VAL A 253 -3.00 23.98 -0.72
N GLU A 254 -3.20 25.22 -0.28
CA GLU A 254 -4.14 25.52 0.79
C GLU A 254 -5.55 25.03 0.48
N HIS A 255 -6.00 25.23 -0.76
CA HIS A 255 -7.30 24.73 -1.21
C HIS A 255 -7.36 23.20 -1.18
N LEU A 256 -6.30 22.52 -1.61
CA LEU A 256 -6.18 21.07 -1.53
C LEU A 256 -6.20 20.56 -0.08
N VAL A 257 -5.43 21.17 0.82
CA VAL A 257 -5.40 20.79 2.25
C VAL A 257 -6.77 20.98 2.90
N ARG A 258 -7.46 22.08 2.58
CA ARG A 258 -8.85 22.30 3.04
C ARG A 258 -9.80 21.24 2.50
N LEU A 259 -9.67 20.83 1.24
CA LEU A 259 -10.46 19.76 0.64
C LEU A 259 -10.20 18.43 1.36
N CYS A 260 -8.93 18.02 1.51
CA CYS A 260 -8.55 16.79 2.19
C CYS A 260 -9.11 16.76 3.61
N ARG A 261 -8.96 17.85 4.38
CA ARG A 261 -9.51 17.96 5.73
C ARG A 261 -11.02 17.75 5.77
N ARG A 262 -11.77 18.35 4.84
CA ARG A 262 -13.23 18.17 4.73
C ARG A 262 -13.64 16.74 4.40
N LEU A 263 -12.80 16.01 3.68
CA LEU A 263 -13.02 14.61 3.30
C LEU A 263 -12.45 13.62 4.33
N GLY A 264 -11.86 14.09 5.43
CA GLY A 264 -11.19 13.23 6.41
C GLY A 264 -9.91 12.56 5.89
N LYS A 265 -9.28 13.16 4.87
CA LYS A 265 -8.08 12.64 4.20
C LYS A 265 -6.81 13.27 4.75
N GLN A 266 -5.73 12.51 4.71
CA GLN A 266 -4.41 12.95 5.15
C GLN A 266 -3.65 13.65 4.03
N VAL A 267 -2.80 14.60 4.40
CA VAL A 267 -1.82 15.22 3.52
C VAL A 267 -0.46 15.02 4.17
N VAL A 268 0.53 14.62 3.37
CA VAL A 268 1.92 14.53 3.78
C VAL A 268 2.70 15.59 3.01
N LEU A 269 3.47 16.42 3.70
CA LEU A 269 4.40 17.34 3.05
C LEU A 269 5.78 16.70 2.99
N GLU A 270 6.28 16.43 1.78
CA GLU A 270 7.58 15.79 1.57
C GLU A 270 8.70 16.79 1.34
N GLY A 271 9.93 16.30 1.44
CA GLY A 271 11.10 17.09 1.10
C GLY A 271 11.37 18.24 2.06
N ILE A 272 10.97 18.11 3.34
CA ILE A 272 11.35 19.09 4.38
C ILE A 272 12.86 19.08 4.58
N GLU A 273 13.53 20.19 4.28
CA GLU A 273 14.99 20.39 4.42
C GLU A 273 15.32 21.48 5.45
N THR A 274 14.33 22.32 5.82
CA THR A 274 14.52 23.47 6.71
C THR A 274 13.44 23.57 7.80
N THR A 275 13.73 24.34 8.85
CA THR A 275 12.75 24.68 9.89
C THR A 275 11.58 25.50 9.34
N ASP A 276 11.83 26.32 8.32
CA ASP A 276 10.81 27.21 7.75
C ASP A 276 9.78 26.42 6.94
N GLU A 277 10.22 25.41 6.19
CA GLU A 277 9.32 24.47 5.49
C GLU A 277 8.47 23.67 6.48
N LEU A 278 9.05 23.27 7.62
CA LEU A 278 8.32 22.58 8.68
C LEU A 278 7.27 23.50 9.34
N ALA A 279 7.62 24.75 9.62
CA ALA A 279 6.69 25.75 10.15
C ALA A 279 5.56 26.06 9.17
N LEU A 280 5.85 26.05 7.87
CA LEU A 280 4.83 26.18 6.83
C LEU A 280 3.85 24.99 6.84
N ALA A 281 4.34 23.77 7.03
CA ALA A 281 3.47 22.59 7.14
C ALA A 281 2.43 22.77 8.27
N ASP A 282 2.88 23.21 9.45
CA ASP A 282 2.00 23.50 10.59
C ASP A 282 1.01 24.64 10.29
N HIS A 283 1.47 25.72 9.65
CA HIS A 283 0.60 26.83 9.24
C HIS A 283 -0.51 26.41 8.28
N LEU A 284 -0.22 25.51 7.35
CA LEU A 284 -1.21 24.93 6.43
C LEU A 284 -2.12 23.91 7.14
N GLY A 285 -1.75 23.48 8.36
CA GLY A 285 -2.42 22.44 9.13
C GLY A 285 -2.21 21.06 8.52
N ILE A 286 -1.03 20.82 7.96
CA ILE A 286 -0.51 19.51 7.54
C ILE A 286 0.20 18.90 8.74
N THR A 287 -0.21 17.70 9.13
CA THR A 287 0.25 17.05 10.37
C THR A 287 1.25 15.92 10.13
N LEU A 288 1.47 15.53 8.88
CA LEU A 288 2.41 14.50 8.47
C LEU A 288 3.49 15.11 7.58
N CYS A 289 4.75 14.85 7.91
CA CYS A 289 5.89 15.40 7.20
C CYS A 289 6.98 14.35 7.00
N GLN A 290 7.71 14.49 5.90
CA GLN A 290 8.85 13.65 5.57
C GLN A 290 9.92 14.53 4.93
N GLY A 291 11.19 14.28 5.24
CA GLY A 291 12.29 15.07 4.67
C GLY A 291 13.59 14.88 5.42
N TYR A 292 14.69 15.30 4.81
CA TYR A 292 16.04 15.09 5.36
C TYR A 292 16.28 15.88 6.65
N PHE A 293 15.56 16.97 6.88
CA PHE A 293 15.57 17.68 8.15
C PHE A 293 15.03 16.83 9.31
N LEU A 294 14.12 15.90 9.03
CA LEU A 294 13.45 15.05 10.01
C LEU A 294 14.11 13.67 10.12
N GLY A 295 14.50 13.10 8.99
CA GLY A 295 15.20 11.83 8.92
C GLY A 295 15.53 11.44 7.49
N VAL A 296 16.77 10.99 7.29
CA VAL A 296 17.25 10.48 6.01
C VAL A 296 16.87 9.01 5.81
N PRO A 297 16.77 8.53 4.55
CA PRO A 297 16.61 7.11 4.28
C PRO A 297 17.72 6.28 4.94
N ALA A 298 17.33 5.25 5.69
CA ALA A 298 18.24 4.42 6.46
C ALA A 298 18.10 2.94 6.10
N SER A 299 19.12 2.14 6.37
CA SER A 299 19.06 0.70 6.16
C SER A 299 18.13 0.02 7.19
N PRO A 300 17.65 -1.22 6.93
CA PRO A 300 16.86 -1.97 7.91
C PRO A 300 17.46 -2.03 9.32
N SER A 301 18.79 -2.17 9.44
CA SER A 301 19.46 -2.28 10.75
C SER A 301 19.42 -0.99 11.54
N ASP A 302 19.35 0.15 10.86
CA ASP A 302 19.47 1.46 11.49
C ASP A 302 18.13 2.04 11.98
N LEU A 303 17.01 1.35 11.70
CA LEU A 303 15.67 1.81 12.07
C LEU A 303 15.43 1.89 13.58
N GLN A 304 16.27 1.26 14.40
CA GLN A 304 16.14 1.30 15.86
C GLN A 304 16.25 2.74 16.40
N HIS A 305 17.11 3.57 15.80
CA HIS A 305 17.30 4.97 16.19
C HIS A 305 16.02 5.82 16.08
N PHE A 306 15.09 5.42 15.22
CA PHE A 306 13.82 6.11 15.02
C PHE A 306 12.67 5.48 15.84
N SER A 307 12.83 4.24 16.30
CA SER A 307 11.79 3.51 17.04
C SER A 307 11.56 4.04 18.47
N GLU A 308 12.50 4.83 18.99
CA GLU A 308 12.43 5.51 20.30
C GLU A 308 11.68 6.86 20.22
N MET A 309 11.54 7.44 19.03
CA MET A 309 10.82 8.71 18.80
C MET A 309 9.36 8.44 18.43
N ARG A 310 8.60 7.85 19.35
CA ARG A 310 7.17 7.58 19.21
C ARG A 310 6.36 8.30 20.29
N PRO A 311 5.05 8.54 20.05
CA PRO A 311 4.17 9.08 21.07
C PRO A 311 3.93 8.05 22.19
#